data_AF-A0A958MEP5-F1
#
_entry.id   AF-A0A958MEP5-F1
#
_cell.length_a   1.000
_cell.length_b   1.000
_cell.length_c   1.000
_cell.angle_alpha   90.00
_cell.angle_beta   90.00
_cell.angle_gamma   90.00
#
_symmetry.space_group_name_H-M   'P 1'
#
loop_
_entity.id
_entity.type
_entity.pdbx_description
1 polymer ?
#
loop_
_entity_poly.entity_id
_entity_poly.type
_entity_poly.pdbx_seq_one_letter_code
_entity_poly.pdbx_strand_id
1 'polypeptide(L)'
;MLKNAFYDQVMPQLPKKWMSHWVGSAAHLQLPARITQTLIRSFVKLYKINTLEIEKPLEEYQSLGEFFSRKLREGARPIQGDLVHPCDGLLVQSGFIHDQLLIQAKGKTFKLNEFVPGNPWAGDFEEGTFFNYYLAPHNYHRVHSPLTGEIQWSMVIPGELWPVNSWSVRNKEGLYAINERVAVGIQTSQGKMILVMVGATNVGSMSFSFDPNIRTNRRQNAERVYRAYPESRAIQVGEEFGVFHLGSTVVTLFEKSFDRQLLEKQKVLMGQPVQ
;
A
#
# COMPACT_ATOMS: atom_id res chain seq x y z
N MET A 1 25.16 14.18 0.42
CA MET A 1 25.57 14.25 -0.99
C MET A 1 25.51 12.90 -1.69
N LEU A 2 26.28 11.88 -1.27
CA LEU A 2 26.32 10.56 -1.95
C LEU A 2 24.96 9.84 -2.08
N LYS A 3 24.11 9.86 -1.03
CA LYS A 3 22.75 9.28 -1.09
C LYS A 3 21.86 9.93 -2.16
N ASN A 4 21.96 11.25 -2.34
CA ASN A 4 21.14 11.97 -3.32
C ASN A 4 21.63 11.66 -4.74
N ALA A 5 22.96 11.68 -4.98
CA ALA A 5 23.55 11.31 -6.26
C ALA A 5 23.17 9.89 -6.73
N PHE A 6 23.10 8.92 -5.81
CA PHE A 6 22.63 7.58 -6.14
C PHE A 6 21.17 7.57 -6.63
N TYR A 7 20.26 8.26 -5.93
CA TYR A 7 18.86 8.31 -6.35
C TYR A 7 18.64 9.14 -7.62
N ASP A 8 19.43 10.18 -7.84
CA ASP A 8 19.35 11.06 -9.01
C ASP A 8 19.94 10.40 -10.28
N GLN A 9 21.09 9.76 -10.17
CA GLN A 9 21.87 9.32 -11.33
C GLN A 9 21.78 7.81 -11.56
N VAL A 10 21.70 7.00 -10.50
CA VAL A 10 21.79 5.53 -10.61
C VAL A 10 20.40 4.88 -10.61
N MET A 11 19.52 5.26 -9.67
CA MET A 11 18.17 4.68 -9.56
C MET A 11 17.30 4.77 -10.85
N PRO A 12 17.38 5.83 -11.69
CA PRO A 12 16.66 5.85 -12.96
C PRO A 12 17.09 4.72 -13.90
N GLN A 13 18.38 4.38 -13.90
CA GLN A 13 19.00 3.44 -14.84
C GLN A 13 18.82 1.98 -14.39
N LEU A 14 18.51 1.73 -13.11
CA LEU A 14 18.32 0.38 -12.62
C LEU A 14 17.08 -0.29 -13.22
N PRO A 15 17.16 -1.58 -13.63
CA PRO A 15 16.03 -2.36 -14.10
C PRO A 15 15.15 -2.77 -12.90
N LYS A 16 14.49 -1.79 -12.29
CA LYS A 16 13.79 -1.87 -11.00
C LYS A 16 12.78 -3.02 -10.93
N LYS A 17 12.03 -3.26 -12.02
CA LYS A 17 11.07 -4.39 -12.10
C LYS A 17 11.77 -5.73 -12.03
N TRP A 18 12.82 -5.91 -12.83
CA TRP A 18 13.61 -7.13 -12.83
C TRP A 18 14.25 -7.39 -11.45
N MET A 19 14.85 -6.35 -10.85
CA MET A 19 15.40 -6.44 -9.50
C MET A 19 14.32 -6.79 -8.47
N SER A 20 13.16 -6.13 -8.52
CA SER A 20 12.06 -6.37 -7.58
C SER A 20 11.46 -7.77 -7.73
N HIS A 21 11.39 -8.30 -8.97
CA HIS A 21 11.00 -9.66 -9.24
C HIS A 21 11.97 -10.67 -8.60
N TRP A 22 13.28 -10.49 -8.78
CA TRP A 22 14.27 -11.38 -8.17
C TRP A 22 14.33 -11.27 -6.65
N VAL A 23 14.28 -10.05 -6.10
CA VAL A 23 14.26 -9.85 -4.65
C VAL A 23 13.01 -10.45 -4.04
N GLY A 24 11.84 -10.27 -4.65
CA GLY A 24 10.60 -10.91 -4.21
C GLY A 24 10.70 -12.43 -4.25
N SER A 25 11.12 -13.00 -5.39
CA SER A 25 11.33 -14.45 -5.53
C SER A 25 12.34 -15.00 -4.51
N ALA A 26 13.45 -14.29 -4.30
CA ALA A 26 14.47 -14.67 -3.33
C ALA A 26 13.98 -14.58 -1.88
N ALA A 27 13.14 -13.59 -1.56
CA ALA A 27 12.59 -13.42 -0.22
C ALA A 27 11.67 -14.58 0.20
N HIS A 28 11.02 -15.25 -0.77
CA HIS A 28 10.17 -16.42 -0.53
C HIS A 28 10.91 -17.76 -0.66
N LEU A 29 12.23 -17.76 -0.90
CA LEU A 29 13.01 -19.01 -0.90
C LEU A 29 13.05 -19.61 0.51
N GLN A 30 12.72 -20.89 0.60
CA GLN A 30 12.87 -21.68 1.81
C GLN A 30 14.33 -22.16 1.91
N LEU A 31 15.19 -21.29 2.43
CA LEU A 31 16.59 -21.61 2.71
C LEU A 31 16.69 -22.54 3.93
N PRO A 32 17.84 -23.22 4.14
CA PRO A 32 18.07 -23.99 5.36
C PRO A 32 17.74 -23.17 6.62
N ALA A 33 17.06 -23.79 7.59
CA ALA A 33 16.47 -23.08 8.74
C ALA A 33 17.44 -22.13 9.45
N ARG A 34 18.72 -22.50 9.62
CA ARG A 34 19.75 -21.64 10.23
C ARG A 34 19.95 -20.32 9.48
N ILE A 35 19.95 -20.36 8.15
CA ILE A 35 20.13 -19.18 7.29
C ILE A 35 18.89 -18.31 7.38
N THR A 36 17.70 -18.89 7.18
CA THR A 36 16.42 -18.20 7.29
C THR A 36 16.28 -17.48 8.63
N GLN A 37 16.55 -18.18 9.73
CA GLN A 37 16.46 -17.62 11.07
C GLN A 37 17.47 -16.51 11.33
N THR A 38 18.69 -16.63 10.79
CA THR A 38 19.70 -15.56 10.87
C THR A 38 19.25 -14.32 10.10
N LEU A 39 18.68 -14.49 8.91
CA LEU A 39 18.15 -13.41 8.09
C LEU A 39 16.98 -12.69 8.78
N ILE A 40 16.00 -13.44 9.29
CA ILE A 40 14.84 -12.89 10.00
C ILE A 40 15.28 -12.13 11.25
N ARG A 41 16.13 -12.73 12.11
CA ARG A 41 16.63 -12.06 13.33
C ARG A 41 17.44 -10.79 13.00
N SER A 42 18.24 -10.84 11.94
CA SER A 42 18.98 -9.66 11.46
C SER A 42 18.03 -8.56 10.98
N PHE A 43 16.96 -8.92 10.25
CA PHE A 43 15.93 -8.00 9.80
C PHE A 43 15.17 -7.37 10.97
N VAL A 44 14.74 -8.17 11.95
CA VAL A 44 14.10 -7.71 13.19
C VAL A 44 14.99 -6.70 13.92
N LYS A 45 16.28 -7.01 14.09
CA LYS A 45 17.25 -6.14 14.76
C LYS A 45 17.48 -4.84 14.00
N LEU A 46 17.67 -4.93 12.67
CA LEU A 46 17.95 -3.79 11.81
C LEU A 46 16.79 -2.79 11.80
N TYR A 47 15.56 -3.30 11.69
CA TYR A 47 14.36 -2.47 11.58
C TYR A 47 13.64 -2.24 12.93
N LYS A 48 14.15 -2.81 14.03
CA LYS A 48 13.59 -2.70 15.39
C LYS A 48 12.11 -3.12 15.44
N ILE A 49 11.80 -4.27 14.86
CA ILE A 49 10.43 -4.79 14.78
C ILE A 49 9.98 -5.24 16.17
N ASN A 50 8.78 -4.81 16.58
CA ASN A 50 8.14 -5.30 17.79
C ASN A 50 7.68 -6.75 17.58
N THR A 51 8.35 -7.70 18.21
CA THR A 51 8.02 -9.13 18.09
C THR A 51 6.92 -9.58 19.04
N LEU A 52 6.58 -8.76 20.04
CA LEU A 52 5.56 -9.10 21.04
C LEU A 52 4.14 -9.09 20.48
N GLU A 53 3.90 -8.35 19.40
CA GLU A 53 2.61 -8.26 18.73
C GLU A 53 2.41 -9.27 17.60
N ILE A 54 3.43 -10.06 17.26
CA ILE A 54 3.38 -11.02 16.15
C ILE A 54 2.68 -12.31 16.58
N GLU A 55 1.86 -12.88 15.68
CA GLU A 55 1.05 -14.07 15.92
C GLU A 55 1.88 -15.28 16.35
N LYS A 56 3.03 -15.51 15.71
CA LYS A 56 3.85 -16.72 15.87
C LYS A 56 5.30 -16.39 16.23
N PRO A 57 6.02 -17.31 16.91
CA PRO A 57 7.46 -17.25 17.11
C PRO A 57 8.25 -17.05 15.81
N LEU A 58 9.43 -16.43 15.90
CA LEU A 58 10.28 -16.17 14.72
C LEU A 58 10.74 -17.47 14.04
N GLU A 59 10.90 -18.53 14.83
CA GLU A 59 11.36 -19.85 14.44
C GLU A 59 10.40 -20.56 13.47
N GLU A 60 9.12 -20.19 13.48
CA GLU A 60 8.08 -20.83 12.65
C GLU A 60 8.03 -20.28 11.22
N TYR A 61 8.65 -19.13 10.95
CA TYR A 61 8.69 -18.55 9.61
C TYR A 61 9.72 -19.25 8.73
N GLN A 62 9.28 -19.70 7.54
CA GLN A 62 10.06 -20.48 6.59
C GLN A 62 10.87 -19.62 5.62
N SER A 63 10.55 -18.32 5.53
CA SER A 63 11.25 -17.38 4.66
C SER A 63 11.14 -15.93 5.16
N LEU A 64 11.98 -15.03 4.64
CA LEU A 64 11.91 -13.61 4.96
C LEU A 64 10.61 -12.98 4.44
N GLY A 65 10.11 -13.42 3.28
CA GLY A 65 8.87 -12.94 2.69
C GLY A 65 7.64 -13.36 3.52
N GLU A 66 7.64 -14.56 4.07
CA GLU A 66 6.60 -14.99 5.02
C GLU A 66 6.63 -14.15 6.30
N PHE A 67 7.82 -13.90 6.87
CA PHE A 67 7.97 -13.03 8.02
C PHE A 67 7.55 -11.57 7.71
N PHE A 68 7.84 -11.09 6.51
CA PHE A 68 7.47 -9.75 6.09
C PHE A 68 5.94 -9.57 6.07
N SER A 69 5.23 -10.57 5.55
CA SER A 69 3.77 -10.66 5.49
C SER A 69 3.13 -11.26 6.75
N ARG A 70 3.85 -11.29 7.87
CA ARG A 70 3.38 -11.81 9.17
C ARG A 70 2.01 -11.27 9.57
N LYS A 71 1.26 -12.10 10.28
CA LYS A 71 0.05 -11.68 11.00
C LYS A 71 0.42 -11.16 12.39
N LEU A 72 -0.45 -10.31 12.92
CA LEU A 72 -0.40 -9.89 14.32
C LEU A 72 -1.28 -10.81 15.17
N ARG A 73 -1.03 -10.82 16.48
CA ARG A 73 -1.87 -11.53 17.45
C ARG A 73 -3.30 -11.00 17.40
N GLU A 74 -4.24 -11.88 17.71
CA GLU A 74 -5.63 -11.48 17.92
C GLU A 74 -5.70 -10.37 19.00
N GLY A 75 -6.52 -9.36 18.74
CA GLY A 75 -6.65 -8.19 19.63
C GLY A 75 -5.50 -7.18 19.58
N ALA A 76 -4.41 -7.42 18.82
CA ALA A 76 -3.30 -6.45 18.71
C ALA A 76 -3.71 -5.14 17.99
N ARG A 77 -4.78 -5.18 17.19
CA ARG A 77 -5.34 -4.05 16.44
C ARG A 77 -6.87 -4.05 16.56
N PRO A 78 -7.43 -3.59 17.68
CA PRO A 78 -8.89 -3.49 17.84
C PRO A 78 -9.44 -2.42 16.90
N ILE A 79 -10.61 -2.67 16.30
CA ILE A 79 -11.30 -1.71 15.43
C ILE A 79 -12.04 -0.70 16.30
N GLN A 80 -11.71 0.58 16.13
CA GLN A 80 -12.19 1.68 16.96
C GLN A 80 -12.97 2.69 16.12
N GLY A 81 -14.20 2.34 15.76
CA GLY A 81 -15.14 3.20 15.02
C GLY A 81 -15.42 2.71 13.60
N ASP A 82 -16.26 3.47 12.90
CA ASP A 82 -16.78 3.07 11.58
C ASP A 82 -15.83 3.44 10.43
N LEU A 83 -14.95 4.43 10.63
CA LEU A 83 -13.88 4.84 9.71
C LEU A 83 -12.53 4.75 10.44
N VAL A 84 -11.68 3.84 9.97
CA VAL A 84 -10.38 3.54 10.59
C VAL A 84 -9.22 3.64 9.61
N HIS A 85 -8.00 3.81 10.13
CA HIS A 85 -6.81 3.71 9.31
C HIS A 85 -6.66 2.28 8.76
N PRO A 86 -6.35 2.13 7.45
CA PRO A 86 -6.32 0.82 6.80
C PRO A 86 -5.02 0.03 7.08
N CYS A 87 -3.99 0.66 7.64
CA CYS A 87 -2.68 0.06 7.82
C CYS A 87 -1.88 0.69 8.97
N ASP A 88 -0.84 -0.02 9.41
CA ASP A 88 0.19 0.55 10.27
C ASP A 88 1.18 1.37 9.45
N GLY A 89 1.49 2.60 9.87
CA GLY A 89 2.49 3.38 9.18
C GLY A 89 2.51 4.85 9.57
N LEU A 90 2.89 5.67 8.60
CA LEU A 90 2.88 7.11 8.68
C LEU A 90 1.83 7.66 7.71
N LEU A 91 0.82 8.36 8.22
CA LEU A 91 -0.03 9.21 7.40
C LEU A 91 0.82 10.40 6.94
N VAL A 92 1.26 10.36 5.68
CA VAL A 92 2.19 11.33 5.10
C VAL A 92 1.47 12.64 4.80
N GLN A 93 0.30 12.53 4.19
CA GLN A 93 -0.52 13.65 3.73
C GLN A 93 -1.99 13.25 3.77
N SER A 94 -2.84 14.21 4.10
CA SER A 94 -4.26 14.18 3.78
C SER A 94 -4.66 15.53 3.20
N GLY A 95 -5.81 15.57 2.51
CA GLY A 95 -6.23 16.76 1.80
C GLY A 95 -7.55 16.55 1.07
N PHE A 96 -8.07 17.65 0.55
CA PHE A 96 -9.17 17.62 -0.40
C PHE A 96 -8.65 17.42 -1.82
N ILE A 97 -9.48 16.79 -2.65
CA ILE A 97 -9.25 16.64 -4.07
C ILE A 97 -9.88 17.85 -4.75
N HIS A 98 -9.05 18.70 -5.36
CA HIS A 98 -9.49 19.89 -6.09
C HIS A 98 -8.92 19.87 -7.51
N ASP A 99 -9.72 20.21 -8.50
CA ASP A 99 -9.37 20.16 -9.92
C ASP A 99 -8.77 18.80 -10.32
N GLN A 100 -9.32 17.71 -9.75
CA GLN A 100 -8.81 16.36 -9.94
C GLN A 100 -7.34 16.16 -9.49
N LEU A 101 -6.80 17.03 -8.63
CA LEU A 101 -5.43 16.95 -8.12
C LEU A 101 -5.39 16.41 -6.70
N LEU A 102 -4.41 15.53 -6.46
CA LEU A 102 -4.06 15.00 -5.16
C LEU A 102 -2.68 15.48 -4.75
N ILE A 103 -2.47 15.76 -3.47
CA ILE A 103 -1.15 16.13 -2.95
C ILE A 103 -0.40 14.85 -2.59
N GLN A 104 0.75 14.62 -3.23
CA GLN A 104 1.69 13.55 -2.89
C GLN A 104 2.36 13.84 -1.54
N ALA A 105 3.11 14.94 -1.49
CA ALA A 105 3.78 15.47 -0.31
C ALA A 105 4.38 16.85 -0.62
N LYS A 106 4.45 17.74 0.39
CA LYS A 106 5.13 19.05 0.29
C LYS A 106 4.78 19.85 -0.97
N GLY A 107 3.50 19.87 -1.35
CA GLY A 107 3.00 20.62 -2.51
C GLY A 107 3.23 19.96 -3.88
N LYS A 108 3.88 18.79 -3.97
CA LYS A 108 3.88 18.01 -5.21
C LYS A 108 2.51 17.37 -5.40
N THR A 109 1.90 17.56 -6.56
CA THR A 109 0.60 17.00 -6.90
C THR A 109 0.68 15.96 -8.00
N PHE A 110 -0.39 15.19 -8.16
CA PHE A 110 -0.62 14.28 -9.27
C PHE A 110 -2.12 14.22 -9.59
N LYS A 111 -2.47 13.92 -10.84
CA LYS A 111 -3.87 13.91 -11.28
C LYS A 111 -4.56 12.60 -10.92
N LEU A 112 -5.82 12.68 -10.51
CA LEU A 112 -6.66 11.52 -10.22
C LEU A 112 -6.78 10.60 -11.44
N ASN A 113 -6.98 11.16 -12.64
CA ASN A 113 -7.05 10.36 -13.86
C ASN A 113 -5.70 9.73 -14.26
N GLU A 114 -4.56 10.29 -13.85
CA GLU A 114 -3.27 9.62 -14.02
C GLU A 114 -3.10 8.51 -12.98
N PHE A 115 -3.64 8.71 -11.78
CA PHE A 115 -3.57 7.76 -10.67
C PHE A 115 -4.56 6.59 -10.79
N VAL A 116 -5.76 6.78 -11.31
CA VAL A 116 -6.73 5.72 -11.57
C VAL A 116 -7.32 5.96 -12.97
N PRO A 117 -6.58 5.59 -14.03
CA PRO A 117 -6.96 5.93 -15.39
C PRO A 117 -8.23 5.21 -15.81
N GLY A 118 -9.20 5.96 -16.34
CA GLY A 118 -10.51 5.42 -16.72
C GLY A 118 -11.33 4.94 -15.52
N ASN A 119 -11.09 5.51 -14.32
CA ASN A 119 -11.93 5.31 -13.15
C ASN A 119 -13.40 5.57 -13.50
N PRO A 120 -14.31 4.59 -13.35
CA PRO A 120 -15.74 4.80 -13.64
C PRO A 120 -16.40 5.83 -12.72
N TRP A 121 -15.74 6.22 -11.63
CA TRP A 121 -16.23 7.15 -10.61
C TRP A 121 -15.46 8.47 -10.56
N ALA A 122 -14.68 8.82 -11.59
CA ALA A 122 -13.77 9.98 -11.52
C ALA A 122 -14.46 11.31 -11.12
N GLY A 123 -15.69 11.53 -11.58
CA GLY A 123 -16.47 12.74 -11.24
C GLY A 123 -17.00 12.76 -9.81
N ASP A 124 -17.06 11.61 -9.12
CA ASP A 124 -17.61 11.50 -7.77
C ASP A 124 -16.60 11.90 -6.68
N PHE A 125 -15.33 12.08 -7.02
CA PHE A 125 -14.27 12.41 -6.04
C PHE A 125 -13.87 13.87 -6.03
N GLU A 126 -14.50 14.72 -6.85
CA GLU A 126 -14.28 16.17 -6.79
C GLU A 126 -14.74 16.71 -5.43
N GLU A 127 -13.92 17.54 -4.77
CA GLU A 127 -14.12 18.00 -3.39
C GLU A 127 -14.11 16.89 -2.32
N GLY A 128 -13.79 15.66 -2.72
CA GLY A 128 -13.61 14.52 -1.82
C GLY A 128 -12.33 14.60 -0.99
N THR A 129 -12.09 13.63 -0.11
CA THR A 129 -10.89 13.57 0.74
C THR A 129 -9.97 12.43 0.34
N PHE A 130 -8.66 12.65 0.41
CA PHE A 130 -7.66 11.59 0.27
C PHE A 130 -6.75 11.48 1.51
N PHE A 131 -6.21 10.28 1.71
CA PHE A 131 -5.16 10.02 2.70
C PHE A 131 -4.05 9.18 2.08
N ASN A 132 -2.80 9.60 2.27
CA ASN A 132 -1.60 8.93 1.79
C ASN A 132 -0.82 8.34 2.96
N TYR A 133 -0.65 7.02 2.96
CA TYR A 133 0.03 6.26 3.99
C TYR A 133 1.34 5.69 3.46
N TYR A 134 2.40 5.81 4.26
CA TYR A 134 3.68 5.14 4.01
C TYR A 134 3.92 4.04 5.03
N LEU A 135 4.20 2.83 4.54
CA LEU A 135 4.56 1.68 5.35
C LEU A 135 6.08 1.48 5.29
N ALA A 136 6.74 1.72 6.42
CA ALA A 136 8.17 1.47 6.57
C ALA A 136 8.42 -0.04 6.80
N PRO A 137 9.63 -0.57 6.51
CA PRO A 137 9.90 -2.00 6.59
C PRO A 137 9.61 -2.68 7.95
N HIS A 138 9.53 -1.92 9.05
CA HIS A 138 9.17 -2.47 10.35
C HIS A 138 7.66 -2.62 10.59
N ASN A 139 6.83 -1.93 9.81
CA ASN A 139 5.38 -1.94 9.99
C ASN A 139 4.77 -3.32 9.68
N TYR A 140 3.50 -3.46 10.05
CA TYR A 140 2.62 -4.52 9.58
C TYR A 140 2.17 -4.21 8.15
N HIS A 141 2.43 -5.13 7.21
CA HIS A 141 2.26 -4.89 5.76
C HIS A 141 1.02 -5.54 5.16
N ARG A 142 0.01 -5.79 6.00
CA ARG A 142 -1.34 -6.13 5.54
C ARG A 142 -2.21 -4.90 5.66
N VAL A 143 -3.05 -4.70 4.66
CA VAL A 143 -3.96 -3.58 4.51
C VAL A 143 -5.36 -4.11 4.76
N HIS A 144 -6.15 -3.32 5.48
CA HIS A 144 -7.51 -3.65 5.90
C HIS A 144 -8.49 -2.62 5.34
N SER A 145 -9.76 -2.99 5.22
CA SER A 145 -10.79 -2.05 4.77
C SER A 145 -11.01 -0.98 5.84
N PRO A 146 -10.95 0.32 5.49
CA PRO A 146 -11.19 1.40 6.43
C PRO A 146 -12.68 1.63 6.70
N LEU A 147 -13.58 1.10 5.86
CA LEU A 147 -15.04 1.19 5.95
C LEU A 147 -15.68 -0.17 5.61
N THR A 148 -16.87 -0.43 6.13
CA THR A 148 -17.74 -1.50 5.60
C THR A 148 -18.35 -1.08 4.26
N GLY A 149 -18.41 -2.00 3.31
CA GLY A 149 -19.03 -1.76 2.00
C GLY A 149 -19.03 -2.97 1.08
N GLU A 150 -19.21 -2.71 -0.20
CA GLU A 150 -19.26 -3.70 -1.27
C GLU A 150 -18.25 -3.38 -2.36
N ILE A 151 -17.35 -4.32 -2.65
CA ILE A 151 -16.35 -4.17 -3.70
C ILE A 151 -17.03 -4.28 -5.06
N GLN A 152 -16.93 -3.21 -5.86
CA GLN A 152 -17.60 -3.08 -7.16
C GLN A 152 -16.66 -3.37 -8.33
N TRP A 153 -15.41 -2.95 -8.22
CA TRP A 153 -14.42 -3.17 -9.27
C TRP A 153 -13.00 -3.15 -8.73
N SER A 154 -12.08 -3.78 -9.46
CA SER A 154 -10.64 -3.64 -9.26
C SER A 154 -9.96 -3.31 -10.58
N MET A 155 -8.81 -2.63 -10.47
CA MET A 155 -8.00 -2.25 -11.61
C MET A 155 -6.53 -2.44 -11.28
N VAL A 156 -5.89 -3.39 -11.96
CA VAL A 156 -4.43 -3.53 -11.94
C VAL A 156 -3.86 -2.56 -12.95
N ILE A 157 -3.07 -1.61 -12.46
CA ILE A 157 -2.46 -0.56 -13.27
C ILE A 157 -0.95 -0.82 -13.35
N PRO A 158 -0.43 -1.25 -14.51
CA PRO A 158 0.99 -1.46 -14.69
C PRO A 158 1.72 -0.11 -14.59
N GLY A 159 2.90 -0.13 -13.99
CA GLY A 159 3.74 1.06 -13.84
C GLY A 159 5.14 0.69 -13.42
N GLU A 160 5.99 1.66 -13.16
CA GLU A 160 7.34 1.48 -12.63
C GLU A 160 7.33 0.95 -11.18
N LEU A 161 8.51 0.70 -10.62
CA LEU A 161 8.67 0.35 -9.20
C LEU A 161 9.73 1.26 -8.58
N TRP A 162 9.49 2.57 -8.64
CA TRP A 162 10.32 3.54 -7.93
C TRP A 162 10.18 3.36 -6.42
N PRO A 163 11.25 3.54 -5.63
CA PRO A 163 11.15 3.40 -4.19
C PRO A 163 10.31 4.55 -3.64
N VAL A 164 9.40 4.27 -2.71
CA VAL A 164 8.52 5.27 -2.09
C VAL A 164 9.10 5.88 -0.83
N ASN A 165 10.43 5.94 -0.75
CA ASN A 165 11.10 6.55 0.39
C ASN A 165 10.91 8.08 0.39
N SER A 166 11.25 8.70 1.52
CA SER A 166 11.22 10.14 1.73
C SER A 166 11.87 10.97 0.61
N TRP A 167 12.94 10.46 -0.01
CA TRP A 167 13.62 11.17 -1.08
C TRP A 167 12.78 11.16 -2.37
N SER A 168 12.30 9.99 -2.81
CA SER A 168 11.51 9.90 -4.04
C SER A 168 10.19 10.64 -3.92
N VAL A 169 9.52 10.54 -2.77
CA VAL A 169 8.26 11.24 -2.50
C VAL A 169 8.43 12.76 -2.64
N ARG A 170 9.61 13.30 -2.32
CA ARG A 170 9.90 14.73 -2.46
C ARG A 170 10.40 15.14 -3.84
N ASN A 171 11.08 14.26 -4.56
CA ASN A 171 11.81 14.64 -5.77
C ASN A 171 11.16 14.11 -7.05
N LYS A 172 10.51 12.93 -7.03
CA LYS A 172 9.86 12.34 -8.19
C LYS A 172 8.42 12.86 -8.33
N GLU A 173 8.13 13.50 -9.44
CA GLU A 173 6.77 13.94 -9.81
C GLU A 173 5.89 12.74 -10.14
N GLY A 174 4.62 12.81 -9.71
CA GLY A 174 3.64 11.75 -9.96
C GLY A 174 4.07 10.36 -9.47
N LEU A 175 4.90 10.26 -8.43
CA LEU A 175 5.52 9.01 -7.98
C LEU A 175 4.49 7.88 -7.81
N TYR A 176 3.34 8.19 -7.23
CA TYR A 176 2.29 7.19 -7.01
C TYR A 176 1.56 6.82 -8.32
N ALA A 177 1.41 7.76 -9.25
CA ALA A 177 0.77 7.53 -10.55
C ALA A 177 1.67 6.82 -11.58
N ILE A 178 3.00 6.93 -11.45
CA ILE A 178 3.93 6.21 -12.32
C ILE A 178 4.19 4.78 -11.86
N ASN A 179 3.98 4.46 -10.57
CA ASN A 179 4.27 3.13 -10.03
C ASN A 179 3.15 2.13 -10.33
N GLU A 180 3.51 0.85 -10.44
CA GLU A 180 2.55 -0.25 -10.46
C GLU A 180 1.68 -0.20 -9.20
N ARG A 181 0.37 -0.39 -9.37
CA ARG A 181 -0.59 -0.31 -8.28
C ARG A 181 -1.88 -1.05 -8.62
N VAL A 182 -2.67 -1.30 -7.60
CA VAL A 182 -4.03 -1.84 -7.73
C VAL A 182 -4.99 -0.89 -7.05
N ALA A 183 -5.98 -0.41 -7.79
CA ALA A 183 -7.07 0.39 -7.29
C ALA A 183 -8.33 -0.48 -7.16
N VAL A 184 -9.08 -0.31 -6.08
CA VAL A 184 -10.32 -1.06 -5.83
C VAL A 184 -11.41 -0.08 -5.42
N GLY A 185 -12.51 -0.08 -6.17
CA GLY A 185 -13.68 0.71 -5.87
C GLY A 185 -14.62 -0.04 -4.93
N ILE A 186 -14.99 0.60 -3.84
CA ILE A 186 -15.87 0.09 -2.80
C ILE A 186 -17.04 1.06 -2.63
N GLN A 187 -18.26 0.56 -2.81
CA GLN A 187 -19.47 1.30 -2.47
C GLN A 187 -19.72 1.14 -0.97
N THR A 188 -19.80 2.24 -0.23
CA THR A 188 -20.07 2.22 1.22
C THR A 188 -21.37 2.97 1.53
N SER A 189 -21.86 2.83 2.76
CA SER A 189 -22.97 3.66 3.27
C SER A 189 -22.61 5.14 3.41
N GLN A 190 -21.32 5.48 3.39
CA GLN A 190 -20.79 6.85 3.49
C GLN A 190 -20.36 7.44 2.14
N GLY A 191 -20.73 6.79 1.02
CA GLY A 191 -20.34 7.17 -0.33
C GLY A 191 -19.31 6.22 -0.95
N LYS A 192 -18.83 6.55 -2.13
CA LYS A 192 -17.81 5.78 -2.86
C LYS A 192 -16.44 5.97 -2.22
N MET A 193 -15.69 4.88 -2.15
CA MET A 193 -14.31 4.86 -1.70
C MET A 193 -13.45 4.14 -2.74
N ILE A 194 -12.24 4.64 -2.98
CA ILE A 194 -11.21 3.90 -3.72
C ILE A 194 -10.03 3.63 -2.79
N LEU A 195 -9.70 2.37 -2.58
CA LEU A 195 -8.49 1.94 -1.90
C LEU A 195 -7.42 1.58 -2.93
N VAL A 196 -6.26 2.21 -2.86
CA VAL A 196 -5.15 1.96 -3.79
C VAL A 196 -3.93 1.46 -3.04
N MET A 197 -3.46 0.27 -3.42
CA MET A 197 -2.20 -0.29 -2.98
C MET A 197 -1.13 -0.01 -4.04
N VAL A 198 -0.10 0.77 -3.68
CA VAL A 198 0.95 1.22 -4.61
C VAL A 198 2.25 0.45 -4.35
N GLY A 199 2.75 -0.19 -5.40
CA GLY A 199 4.01 -0.92 -5.42
C GLY A 199 5.23 0.01 -5.37
N ALA A 200 6.39 -0.58 -5.10
CA ALA A 200 7.67 0.13 -5.00
C ALA A 200 8.86 -0.81 -5.30
N THR A 201 10.09 -0.29 -5.28
CA THR A 201 11.28 -1.14 -5.46
C THR A 201 11.35 -2.21 -4.37
N ASN A 202 11.57 -3.48 -4.77
CA ASN A 202 11.51 -4.68 -3.94
C ASN A 202 10.09 -5.09 -3.50
N VAL A 203 9.09 -4.29 -3.87
CA VAL A 203 7.66 -4.37 -3.52
C VAL A 203 6.85 -4.54 -4.80
N GLY A 204 7.02 -5.67 -5.47
CA GLY A 204 6.24 -5.92 -6.68
C GLY A 204 4.95 -6.67 -6.41
N SER A 205 4.99 -7.62 -5.47
CA SER A 205 3.92 -8.60 -5.31
C SER A 205 2.90 -8.12 -4.27
N MET A 206 1.64 -8.06 -4.69
CA MET A 206 0.48 -7.77 -3.87
C MET A 206 -0.51 -8.93 -4.02
N SER A 207 -1.14 -9.31 -2.92
CA SER A 207 -2.26 -10.27 -2.91
C SER A 207 -3.49 -9.64 -2.28
N PHE A 208 -4.67 -10.01 -2.75
CA PHE A 208 -5.94 -9.42 -2.32
C PHE A 208 -6.87 -10.53 -1.83
N SER A 209 -7.36 -10.40 -0.60
CA SER A 209 -8.15 -11.45 0.06
C SER A 209 -9.48 -11.68 -0.65
N PHE A 210 -10.07 -10.61 -1.21
CA PHE A 210 -11.33 -10.66 -1.92
C PHE A 210 -11.21 -11.22 -3.34
N ASP A 211 -10.04 -11.22 -3.96
CA ASP A 211 -9.82 -11.78 -5.31
C ASP A 211 -8.39 -12.33 -5.49
N PRO A 212 -8.20 -13.65 -5.31
CA PRO A 212 -6.88 -14.28 -5.44
C PRO A 212 -6.36 -14.29 -6.89
N ASN A 213 -7.16 -13.89 -7.88
CA ASN A 213 -6.76 -13.85 -9.28
C ASN A 213 -6.06 -12.55 -9.69
N ILE A 214 -6.08 -11.53 -8.83
CA ILE A 214 -5.30 -10.32 -9.04
C ILE A 214 -3.82 -10.67 -8.93
N ARG A 215 -3.04 -10.35 -9.96
CA ARG A 215 -1.59 -10.59 -9.96
C ARG A 215 -0.85 -9.32 -10.39
N THR A 216 0.17 -8.95 -9.63
CA THR A 216 1.05 -7.80 -9.86
C THR A 216 2.48 -8.28 -10.14
N ASN A 217 3.44 -7.36 -10.31
CA ASN A 217 4.83 -7.64 -10.64
C ASN A 217 5.02 -8.49 -11.91
N ARG A 218 4.14 -8.29 -12.90
CA ARG A 218 4.24 -8.99 -14.19
C ARG A 218 5.32 -8.34 -15.06
N ARG A 219 5.77 -9.08 -16.11
CA ARG A 219 6.77 -8.62 -17.08
C ARG A 219 6.41 -7.24 -17.67
N GLN A 220 7.42 -6.52 -18.19
CA GLN A 220 7.21 -5.27 -18.94
C GLN A 220 6.17 -5.47 -20.07
N ASN A 221 5.36 -4.44 -20.33
CA ASN A 221 4.24 -4.40 -21.28
C ASN A 221 2.97 -5.14 -20.85
N ALA A 222 2.80 -5.46 -19.56
CA ALA A 222 1.49 -5.88 -19.06
C ALA A 222 0.46 -4.79 -19.31
N GLU A 223 -0.73 -5.17 -19.81
CA GLU A 223 -1.85 -4.25 -19.99
C GLU A 223 -2.56 -3.99 -18.65
N ARG A 224 -3.28 -2.87 -18.60
CA ARG A 224 -4.20 -2.57 -17.51
C ARG A 224 -5.31 -3.62 -17.49
N VAL A 225 -5.61 -4.17 -16.33
CA VAL A 225 -6.67 -5.17 -16.16
C VAL A 225 -7.77 -4.59 -15.28
N TYR A 226 -8.93 -4.29 -15.88
CA TYR A 226 -10.14 -3.91 -15.15
C TYR A 226 -11.01 -5.15 -14.91
N ARG A 227 -11.58 -5.26 -13.72
CA ARG A 227 -12.54 -6.31 -13.36
C ARG A 227 -13.71 -5.65 -12.65
N ALA A 228 -14.92 -5.83 -13.18
CA ALA A 228 -16.15 -5.53 -12.45
C ALA A 228 -16.56 -6.77 -11.64
N TYR A 229 -17.17 -6.54 -10.48
CA TYR A 229 -17.71 -7.58 -9.61
C TYR A 229 -19.24 -7.40 -9.57
N PRO A 230 -19.98 -8.04 -10.49
CA PRO A 230 -21.44 -7.90 -10.56
C PRO A 230 -22.16 -8.57 -9.39
N GLU A 231 -21.52 -9.60 -8.81
CA GLU A 231 -21.94 -10.17 -7.53
C GLU A 231 -21.32 -9.36 -6.41
N SER A 232 -22.15 -8.95 -5.45
CA SER A 232 -21.70 -8.18 -4.31
C SER A 232 -20.63 -8.94 -3.52
N ARG A 233 -19.44 -8.32 -3.43
CA ARG A 233 -18.35 -8.79 -2.56
C ARG A 233 -18.30 -7.88 -1.34
N ALA A 234 -19.06 -8.22 -0.32
CA ALA A 234 -19.06 -7.51 0.94
C ALA A 234 -17.67 -7.54 1.59
N ILE A 235 -17.30 -6.42 2.23
CA ILE A 235 -16.09 -6.29 3.03
C ILE A 235 -16.43 -5.48 4.29
N GLN A 236 -16.01 -5.96 5.46
CA GLN A 236 -16.26 -5.29 6.73
C GLN A 236 -15.12 -4.33 7.08
N VAL A 237 -15.43 -3.28 7.87
CA VAL A 237 -14.41 -2.43 8.48
C VAL A 237 -13.41 -3.29 9.28
N GLY A 238 -12.12 -3.06 9.05
CA GLY A 238 -11.05 -3.86 9.67
C GLY A 238 -10.83 -5.24 9.06
N GLU A 239 -11.62 -5.66 8.07
CA GLU A 239 -11.37 -6.92 7.35
C GLU A 239 -10.10 -6.81 6.49
N GLU A 240 -9.31 -7.89 6.42
CA GLU A 240 -8.09 -7.91 5.61
C GLU A 240 -8.42 -7.75 4.12
N PHE A 241 -7.94 -6.65 3.54
CA PHE A 241 -8.16 -6.30 2.14
C PHE A 241 -7.07 -6.86 1.23
N GLY A 242 -5.81 -6.73 1.64
CA GLY A 242 -4.67 -7.20 0.85
C GLY A 242 -3.35 -7.15 1.60
N VAL A 243 -2.31 -7.70 0.98
CA VAL A 243 -0.98 -7.87 1.58
C VAL A 243 0.08 -7.41 0.60
N PHE A 244 1.04 -6.64 1.10
CA PHE A 244 2.29 -6.37 0.38
C PHE A 244 3.34 -7.40 0.78
N HIS A 245 3.95 -8.03 -0.22
CA HIS A 245 4.97 -9.07 0.02
C HIS A 245 6.39 -8.52 0.20
N LEU A 246 6.56 -7.20 0.36
CA LEU A 246 7.75 -6.41 0.75
C LEU A 246 7.36 -4.94 0.51
N GLY A 247 7.58 -3.97 1.44
CA GLY A 247 7.28 -2.50 1.51
C GLY A 247 5.95 -1.96 0.92
N SER A 248 5.58 -0.66 1.03
CA SER A 248 4.50 -0.04 0.21
C SER A 248 4.06 1.40 0.56
N THR A 249 3.18 1.95 -0.29
CA THR A 249 2.28 3.09 0.00
C THR A 249 0.82 2.64 -0.18
N VAL A 250 -0.07 3.15 0.67
CA VAL A 250 -1.53 3.03 0.51
C VAL A 250 -2.10 4.42 0.30
N VAL A 251 -3.00 4.58 -0.66
CA VAL A 251 -3.77 5.82 -0.86
C VAL A 251 -5.24 5.47 -0.77
N THR A 252 -6.00 6.22 0.01
CA THR A 252 -7.45 6.06 0.11
C THR A 252 -8.13 7.33 -0.37
N LEU A 253 -9.12 7.19 -1.25
CA LEU A 253 -9.93 8.26 -1.79
C LEU A 253 -11.36 8.08 -1.30
N PHE A 254 -12.01 9.17 -0.91
CA PHE A 254 -13.39 9.18 -0.47
C PHE A 254 -14.16 10.27 -1.21
N GLU A 255 -15.33 9.93 -1.77
CA GLU A 255 -16.28 10.88 -2.35
C GLU A 255 -16.69 11.93 -1.31
N LYS A 256 -16.87 11.51 -0.06
CA LYS A 256 -17.23 12.39 1.04
C LYS A 256 -16.03 13.23 1.49
N SER A 257 -16.29 14.52 1.67
CA SER A 257 -15.39 15.42 2.39
C SER A 257 -15.45 15.14 3.89
N PHE A 258 -14.31 14.81 4.50
CA PHE A 258 -14.17 14.73 5.94
C PHE A 258 -13.57 16.04 6.43
N ASP A 259 -14.40 16.87 7.08
CA ASP A 259 -14.06 18.18 7.62
C ASP A 259 -13.21 18.08 8.91
N ARG A 260 -12.12 17.30 8.83
CA ARG A 260 -11.19 17.03 9.93
C ARG A 260 -9.89 17.77 9.62
N GLN A 261 -9.22 18.26 10.67
CA GLN A 261 -7.94 18.96 10.54
C GLN A 261 -7.01 18.13 9.66
N LEU A 262 -6.56 18.70 8.54
CA LEU A 262 -5.67 18.01 7.61
C LEU A 262 -4.47 17.46 8.38
N LEU A 263 -4.41 16.14 8.44
CA LEU A 263 -3.39 15.41 9.17
C LEU A 263 -2.15 15.25 8.29
N GLU A 264 -0.99 15.58 8.83
CA GLU A 264 0.30 15.33 8.21
C GLU A 264 1.28 14.73 9.21
N LYS A 265 2.08 13.75 8.75
CA LYS A 265 3.17 13.12 9.50
C LYS A 265 2.75 12.47 10.83
N GLN A 266 1.54 11.96 10.89
CA GLN A 266 1.03 11.23 12.05
C GLN A 266 1.37 9.74 11.94
N LYS A 267 1.90 9.16 13.02
CA LYS A 267 1.99 7.70 13.12
C LYS A 267 0.61 7.14 13.41
N VAL A 268 0.22 6.14 12.64
CA VAL A 268 -1.10 5.53 12.71
C VAL A 268 -0.97 4.02 12.79
N LEU A 269 -1.91 3.38 13.46
CA LEU A 269 -2.05 1.93 13.48
C LEU A 269 -3.36 1.54 12.80
N MET A 270 -3.36 0.36 12.17
CA MET A 270 -4.55 -0.24 11.61
C MET A 270 -5.65 -0.33 12.68
N GLY A 271 -6.88 0.04 12.32
CA GLY A 271 -8.03 -0.04 13.23
C GLY A 271 -8.22 1.16 14.15
N GLN A 272 -7.25 2.08 14.25
CA GLN A 272 -7.45 3.36 14.94
C GLN A 272 -8.39 4.28 14.13
N PRO A 273 -9.23 5.10 14.79
CA PRO A 273 -10.13 5.99 14.08
C PRO A 273 -9.34 7.02 13.27
N VAL A 274 -9.84 7.34 12.08
CA VAL A 274 -9.36 8.52 11.34
C VAL A 274 -9.96 9.76 12.02
N GLN A 275 -9.18 10.40 12.89
CA GLN A 275 -9.59 11.55 13.70
C GLN A 275 -9.58 12.87 12.96
#